data_AF-A0A8X6RGD3-F1
#
_entry.id   AF-A0A8X6RGD3-F1
#
_cell.length_a   1.000
_cell.length_b   1.000
_cell.length_c   1.000
_cell.angle_alpha   90.00
_cell.angle_beta   90.00
_cell.angle_gamma   90.00
#
_symmetry.space_group_name_H-M   'P 1'
#
loop_
_entity.id
_entity.type
_entity.pdbx_description
1 polymer ?
#
loop_
_entity_poly.entity_id
_entity_poly.type
_entity_poly.pdbx_seq_one_letter_code
_entity_poly.pdbx_strand_id
1 'polypeptide(L)'
;MSTMSQRSHLTDSEAWGVVGRIWNRFLETGSASRRPGQGRRWATTPNEDRYLVLTARRHRIMNATLLQQHLRSATGTTVSTQTVRNWLLGVCLYARRPMVCVRLTSRHRRDRREWRIFIWRSRGSRNNPAFVHESVRFGGGECWCMVASPLTGAHTDIYIIRDEPLTASRFRYEILRPIVVPYAAAIGDDFRFEEGIVRMEWPACSPDMNPIEHV
;
A
#
# COMPACT_ATOMS: atom_id res chain seq x y z
N MET A 1 -33.45 -58.78 -59.84
CA MET A 1 -32.62 -58.89 -58.62
C MET A 1 -31.56 -57.82 -58.69
N SER A 2 -31.86 -56.64 -58.14
CA SER A 2 -31.00 -55.46 -58.17
C SER A 2 -30.17 -55.43 -56.89
N THR A 3 -28.87 -55.66 -56.99
CA THR A 3 -27.94 -55.45 -55.88
C THR A 3 -27.61 -53.96 -55.80
N MET A 4 -28.28 -53.26 -54.86
CA MET A 4 -27.96 -51.88 -54.48
C MET A 4 -26.51 -51.83 -53.98
N SER A 5 -25.62 -51.27 -54.79
CA SER A 5 -24.26 -50.92 -54.39
C SER A 5 -24.33 -49.70 -53.46
N GLN A 6 -24.42 -49.98 -52.15
CA GLN A 6 -24.11 -48.99 -51.11
C GLN A 6 -22.61 -48.71 -51.11
N ARG A 7 -22.23 -47.55 -51.65
CA ARG A 7 -20.97 -46.78 -51.49
C ARG A 7 -21.04 -45.72 -52.59
N SER A 8 -21.37 -44.46 -52.34
CA SER A 8 -20.55 -43.50 -51.60
C SER A 8 -21.39 -42.25 -51.23
N HIS A 9 -21.75 -42.10 -49.96
CA HIS A 9 -22.25 -40.84 -49.41
C HIS A 9 -21.30 -40.39 -48.29
N LEU A 10 -20.06 -40.03 -48.66
CA LEU A 10 -19.11 -39.39 -47.75
C LEU A 10 -18.29 -38.35 -48.51
N THR A 11 -18.97 -37.40 -49.14
CA THR A 11 -18.35 -36.14 -49.61
C THR A 11 -19.31 -34.97 -49.41
N ASP A 12 -20.04 -34.95 -48.29
CA ASP A 12 -20.83 -33.78 -47.89
C ASP A 12 -20.00 -32.75 -47.11
N SER A 13 -18.68 -32.92 -47.00
CA SER A 13 -17.79 -31.95 -46.34
C SER A 13 -17.39 -30.77 -47.23
N GLU A 14 -17.71 -30.79 -48.53
CA GLU A 14 -17.19 -29.80 -49.48
C GLU A 14 -18.12 -28.58 -49.71
N ALA A 15 -19.35 -28.56 -49.16
CA ALA A 15 -20.35 -27.52 -49.49
C ALA A 15 -21.02 -26.78 -48.31
N TRP A 16 -20.38 -26.65 -47.14
CA TRP A 16 -21.01 -26.01 -45.96
C TRP A 16 -20.29 -24.75 -45.44
N GLY A 17 -20.11 -23.72 -46.28
CA GLY A 17 -19.87 -22.31 -45.91
C GLY A 17 -19.12 -21.99 -44.59
N VAL A 18 -19.84 -21.46 -43.59
CA VAL A 18 -19.26 -21.08 -42.29
C VAL A 18 -19.06 -22.30 -41.37
N VAL A 19 -19.96 -23.28 -41.43
CA VAL A 19 -19.96 -24.46 -40.54
C VAL A 19 -18.78 -25.37 -40.84
N GLY A 20 -18.50 -25.66 -42.10
CA GLY A 20 -17.35 -26.47 -42.53
C GLY A 20 -16.00 -25.81 -42.19
N ARG A 21 -15.90 -24.48 -42.30
CA ARG A 21 -14.69 -23.74 -41.88
C ARG A 21 -14.46 -23.79 -40.37
N ILE A 22 -15.53 -23.74 -39.57
CA ILE A 22 -15.44 -23.88 -38.11
C ILE A 22 -15.10 -25.33 -37.74
N TRP A 23 -15.69 -26.32 -38.41
CA TRP A 23 -15.45 -27.73 -38.17
C TRP A 23 -14.00 -28.15 -38.50
N ASN A 24 -13.50 -27.76 -39.68
CA ASN A 24 -12.11 -28.03 -40.06
C ASN A 24 -11.12 -27.36 -39.09
N ARG A 25 -11.41 -26.12 -38.67
CA ARG A 25 -10.62 -25.44 -37.64
C ARG A 25 -10.67 -26.17 -36.29
N PHE A 26 -11.84 -26.68 -35.90
CA PHE A 26 -11.99 -27.43 -34.66
C PHE A 26 -11.16 -28.72 -34.69
N LEU A 27 -11.12 -29.45 -35.81
CA LEU A 27 -10.28 -30.63 -35.97
C LEU A 27 -8.77 -30.31 -35.86
N GLU A 28 -8.34 -29.16 -36.36
CA GLU A 28 -6.92 -28.73 -36.28
C GLU A 28 -6.49 -28.21 -34.90
N THR A 29 -7.36 -27.48 -34.19
CA THR A 29 -6.98 -26.70 -32.99
C THR A 29 -7.69 -27.13 -31.71
N GLY A 30 -8.63 -28.06 -31.78
CA GLY A 30 -9.45 -28.50 -30.65
C GLY A 30 -10.43 -27.45 -30.13
N SER A 31 -10.57 -26.30 -30.81
CA SER A 31 -11.42 -25.20 -30.35
C SER A 31 -12.21 -24.54 -31.47
N ALA A 32 -13.52 -24.42 -31.25
CA ALA A 32 -14.41 -23.67 -32.11
C ALA A 32 -14.42 -22.16 -31.79
N SER A 33 -13.67 -21.72 -30.78
CA SER A 33 -13.65 -20.32 -30.34
C SER A 33 -13.16 -19.37 -31.44
N ARG A 34 -13.68 -18.15 -31.42
CA ARG A 34 -13.31 -17.12 -32.40
C ARG A 34 -11.87 -16.67 -32.12
N ARG A 35 -11.03 -16.68 -33.14
CA ARG A 35 -9.68 -16.10 -33.04
C ARG A 35 -9.79 -14.59 -32.74
N PRO A 36 -8.94 -14.05 -31.86
CA PRO A 36 -8.86 -12.61 -31.68
C PRO A 36 -8.50 -11.96 -33.02
N GLY A 37 -9.29 -10.96 -33.41
CA GLY A 37 -9.03 -10.20 -34.63
C GLY A 37 -7.75 -9.36 -34.50
N GLN A 38 -7.22 -8.89 -35.63
CA GLN A 38 -5.98 -8.11 -35.69
C GLN A 38 -6.05 -6.77 -34.93
N GLY A 39 -7.26 -6.31 -34.58
CA GLY A 39 -7.48 -5.13 -33.75
C GLY A 39 -7.15 -3.80 -34.44
N ARG A 40 -7.40 -2.70 -33.73
CA ARG A 40 -7.00 -1.35 -34.17
C ARG A 40 -5.50 -1.16 -33.89
N ARG A 41 -4.78 -0.51 -34.81
CA ARG A 41 -3.38 -0.10 -34.59
C ARG A 41 -3.28 0.84 -33.39
N TRP A 42 -2.20 0.73 -32.62
CA TRP A 42 -1.97 1.53 -31.42
C TRP A 42 -1.65 2.98 -31.82
N ALA A 43 -2.07 3.93 -30.97
CA ALA A 43 -1.87 5.35 -31.22
C ALA A 43 -0.44 5.83 -30.90
N THR A 44 0.31 5.03 -30.15
CA THR A 44 1.69 5.30 -29.73
C THR A 44 2.61 4.18 -30.19
N THR A 45 3.89 4.50 -30.36
CA THR A 45 4.95 3.52 -30.67
C THR A 45 5.55 2.92 -29.39
N PRO A 46 6.17 1.72 -29.45
CA PRO A 46 6.83 1.13 -28.28
C PRO A 46 7.94 2.01 -27.64
N ASN A 47 8.54 2.91 -28.42
CA ASN A 47 9.54 3.85 -27.92
C ASN A 47 8.91 5.03 -27.19
N GLU A 48 7.80 5.56 -27.69
CA GLU A 48 6.98 6.58 -27.02
C GLU A 48 6.41 6.04 -25.71
N ASP A 49 5.95 4.79 -25.71
CA ASP A 49 5.49 4.07 -24.54
C ASP A 49 6.58 3.97 -23.46
N ARG A 50 7.80 3.58 -23.84
CA ARG A 50 8.95 3.60 -22.91
C ARG A 50 9.24 5.01 -22.39
N TYR A 51 9.20 6.02 -23.26
CA TYR A 51 9.40 7.41 -22.86
C TYR A 51 8.36 7.86 -21.83
N LEU A 52 7.09 7.50 -22.03
CA LEU A 52 6.00 7.78 -21.08
C LEU A 52 6.23 7.09 -19.73
N VAL A 53 6.62 5.81 -19.69
CA VAL A 53 6.93 5.10 -18.43
C VAL A 53 8.05 5.81 -17.68
N LEU A 54 9.16 6.10 -18.36
CA LEU A 54 10.34 6.68 -17.74
C LEU A 54 10.04 8.09 -17.20
N THR A 55 9.34 8.89 -17.98
CA THR A 55 8.96 10.26 -17.59
C THR A 55 8.00 10.24 -16.40
N ALA A 56 6.96 9.39 -16.42
CA ALA A 56 6.01 9.26 -15.32
C ALA A 56 6.68 8.76 -14.02
N ARG A 57 7.64 7.83 -14.12
CA ARG A 57 8.38 7.32 -12.95
C ARG A 57 9.36 8.35 -12.38
N ARG A 58 9.99 9.15 -13.24
CA ARG A 58 10.90 10.24 -12.84
C ARG A 58 10.13 11.39 -12.20
N HIS A 59 9.00 11.77 -12.78
CA HIS A 59 8.16 12.88 -12.32
C HIS A 59 6.82 12.38 -11.81
N ARG A 60 6.82 11.76 -10.61
CA ARG A 60 5.64 11.09 -10.02
C ARG A 60 4.43 12.00 -9.75
N ILE A 61 4.60 13.32 -9.83
CA ILE A 61 3.55 14.33 -9.60
C ILE A 61 2.93 14.80 -10.92
N MET A 62 3.59 14.52 -12.05
CA MET A 62 3.16 14.99 -13.37
C MET A 62 1.82 14.37 -13.77
N ASN A 63 0.87 15.21 -14.20
CA ASN A 63 -0.43 14.75 -14.67
C ASN A 63 -0.37 14.29 -16.14
N ALA A 64 -1.44 13.62 -16.59
CA ALA A 64 -1.52 13.10 -17.96
C ALA A 64 -1.47 14.18 -19.05
N THR A 65 -1.90 15.42 -18.75
CA THR A 65 -1.83 16.54 -19.69
C THR A 65 -0.38 16.97 -19.93
N LEU A 66 0.40 17.11 -18.86
CA LEU A 66 1.81 17.43 -18.95
C LEU A 66 2.60 16.30 -19.63
N LEU A 67 2.29 15.04 -19.33
CA LEU A 67 2.91 13.90 -20.03
C LEU A 67 2.60 13.90 -21.53
N GLN A 68 1.37 14.24 -21.91
CA GLN A 68 0.97 14.37 -23.31
C GLN A 68 1.71 15.53 -24.01
N GLN A 69 1.88 16.67 -23.34
CA GLN A 69 2.66 17.79 -23.85
C GLN A 69 4.14 17.42 -24.01
N HIS A 70 4.74 16.78 -23.01
CA HIS A 70 6.12 16.30 -23.08
C HIS A 70 6.35 15.30 -24.21
N LEU A 71 5.39 14.40 -24.46
CA LEU A 71 5.45 13.46 -25.56
C LEU A 71 5.36 14.19 -26.91
N ARG A 72 4.43 15.13 -27.04
CA ARG A 72 4.25 15.95 -28.24
C ARG A 72 5.50 16.77 -28.55
N SER A 73 6.13 17.38 -27.55
CA SER A 73 7.35 18.15 -27.73
C SER A 73 8.56 17.28 -28.09
N ALA A 74 8.64 16.04 -27.58
CA ALA A 74 9.77 15.16 -27.84
C ALA A 74 9.69 14.40 -29.17
N THR A 75 8.50 13.93 -29.56
CA THR A 75 8.31 13.02 -30.70
C THR A 75 7.40 13.59 -31.79
N GLY A 76 6.73 14.72 -31.54
CA GLY A 76 5.76 15.32 -32.46
C GLY A 76 4.39 14.61 -32.48
N THR A 77 4.26 13.47 -31.81
CA THR A 77 3.02 12.68 -31.78
C THR A 77 1.92 13.39 -30.99
N THR A 78 0.78 13.61 -31.65
CA THR A 78 -0.39 14.23 -31.02
C THR A 78 -1.37 13.16 -30.58
N VAL A 79 -1.35 12.81 -29.30
CA VAL A 79 -2.32 11.91 -28.67
C VAL A 79 -3.25 12.68 -27.74
N SER A 80 -4.46 12.14 -27.52
CA SER A 80 -5.37 12.71 -26.55
C SER A 80 -4.87 12.46 -25.11
N THR A 81 -5.24 13.33 -24.17
CA THR A 81 -4.92 13.12 -22.75
C THR A 81 -5.58 11.85 -22.19
N GLN A 82 -6.74 11.46 -22.71
CA GLN A 82 -7.41 10.20 -22.33
C GLN A 82 -6.63 8.97 -22.81
N THR A 83 -5.99 9.03 -23.98
CA THR A 83 -5.11 7.97 -24.48
C THR A 83 -3.95 7.74 -23.50
N VAL A 84 -3.30 8.81 -23.04
CA VAL A 84 -2.22 8.72 -22.05
C VAL A 84 -2.74 8.16 -20.72
N ARG A 85 -3.92 8.57 -20.25
CA ARG A 85 -4.52 7.99 -19.02
C ARG A 85 -4.80 6.50 -19.17
N ASN A 86 -5.51 6.09 -20.22
CA ASN A 86 -5.87 4.69 -20.45
C ASN A 86 -4.63 3.81 -20.56
N TRP A 87 -3.60 4.32 -21.23
CA TRP A 87 -2.34 3.62 -21.37
C TRP A 87 -1.60 3.49 -20.02
N LEU A 88 -1.52 4.57 -19.22
CA LEU A 88 -0.94 4.52 -17.87
C LEU A 88 -1.67 3.52 -16.97
N LEU A 89 -3.00 3.46 -17.07
CA LEU A 89 -3.81 2.47 -16.36
C LEU A 89 -3.49 1.03 -16.83
N GLY A 90 -3.30 0.83 -18.13
CA GLY A 90 -2.92 -0.47 -18.70
C GLY A 90 -1.54 -0.96 -18.24
N VAL A 91 -0.61 -0.06 -17.93
CA VAL A 91 0.70 -0.39 -17.33
C VAL A 91 0.72 -0.30 -15.80
N CYS A 92 -0.46 -0.28 -15.16
CA CYS A 92 -0.64 -0.24 -13.71
C CYS A 92 -0.02 0.99 -13.01
N LEU A 93 0.09 2.12 -13.71
CA LEU A 93 0.51 3.40 -13.13
C LEU A 93 -0.73 4.23 -12.77
N TYR A 94 -1.04 4.24 -11.47
CA TYR A 94 -2.19 4.95 -10.90
C TYR A 94 -1.74 6.19 -10.15
N ALA A 95 -2.56 7.24 -10.20
CA ALA A 95 -2.42 8.37 -9.29
C ALA A 95 -2.69 7.90 -7.84
N ARG A 96 -1.83 8.32 -6.91
CA ARG A 96 -1.98 8.10 -5.47
C ARG A 96 -1.80 9.43 -4.75
N ARG A 97 -2.45 9.58 -3.61
CA ARG A 97 -2.21 10.72 -2.72
C ARG A 97 -0.91 10.47 -1.95
N PRO A 98 0.05 11.41 -1.93
CA PRO A 98 1.23 11.27 -1.11
C PRO A 98 0.83 11.23 0.37
N MET A 99 1.54 10.43 1.15
CA MET A 99 1.36 10.41 2.61
C MET A 99 1.85 11.74 3.20
N VAL A 100 1.07 12.30 4.12
CA VAL A 100 1.48 13.46 4.90
C VAL A 100 2.44 12.98 5.97
N CYS A 101 3.67 13.46 5.95
CA CYS A 101 4.72 13.07 6.88
C CYS A 101 5.27 14.29 7.63
N VAL A 102 5.62 14.10 8.91
CA VAL A 102 6.33 15.11 9.69
C VAL A 102 7.70 15.35 9.05
N ARG A 103 8.06 16.63 8.85
CA ARG A 103 9.35 16.99 8.23
C ARG A 103 10.49 16.74 9.21
N LEU A 104 11.31 15.72 8.93
CA LEU A 104 12.47 15.40 9.75
C LEU A 104 13.71 16.17 9.30
N THR A 105 14.38 16.80 10.28
CA THR A 105 15.73 17.36 10.13
C THR A 105 16.77 16.23 10.06
N SER A 106 18.00 16.54 9.65
CA SER A 106 19.09 15.55 9.61
C SER A 106 19.39 14.96 10.99
N ARG A 107 19.29 15.79 12.05
CA ARG A 107 19.43 15.33 13.45
C ARG A 107 18.34 14.33 13.82
N HIS A 108 17.07 14.66 13.57
CA HIS A 108 15.96 13.74 13.86
C HIS A 108 16.15 12.38 13.17
N ARG A 109 16.63 12.37 11.91
CA ARG A 109 16.86 11.11 11.18
C ARG A 109 17.95 10.25 11.82
N ARG A 110 19.03 10.87 12.32
CA ARG A 110 20.12 10.14 12.98
C ARG A 110 19.64 9.56 14.31
N ASP A 111 19.06 10.39 15.16
CA ASP A 111 18.61 9.99 16.51
C ASP A 111 17.58 8.85 16.40
N ARG A 112 16.65 8.92 15.43
CA ARG A 112 15.71 7.83 15.11
C ARG A 112 16.38 6.55 14.61
N ARG A 113 17.50 6.66 13.91
CA ARG A 113 18.23 5.50 13.36
C ARG A 113 19.04 4.80 14.44
N GLU A 114 19.58 5.56 15.38
CA GLU A 114 20.28 5.05 16.58
C GLU A 114 19.31 4.38 17.55
N TRP A 115 18.10 4.94 17.71
CA TRP A 115 17.06 4.36 18.58
C TRP A 115 16.44 3.05 18.04
N ARG A 116 16.55 2.80 16.73
CA ARG A 116 15.95 1.61 16.11
C ARG A 116 16.66 0.33 16.55
N ILE A 117 15.89 -0.62 17.07
CA ILE A 117 16.35 -2.00 17.27
C ILE A 117 16.25 -2.76 15.94
N PHE A 118 17.34 -3.38 15.48
CA PHE A 118 17.32 -4.25 14.30
C PHE A 118 16.64 -5.57 14.62
N ILE A 119 15.43 -5.78 14.10
CA ILE A 119 14.75 -7.07 14.18
C ILE A 119 15.08 -7.85 12.90
N TRP A 120 15.98 -8.84 13.02
CA TRP A 120 16.25 -9.79 11.94
C TRP A 120 15.05 -10.72 11.76
N ARG A 121 14.55 -10.81 10.54
CA ARG A 121 13.40 -11.65 10.19
C ARG A 121 13.73 -12.53 8.99
N SER A 122 13.18 -13.73 8.98
CA SER A 122 13.29 -14.64 7.84
C SER A 122 12.71 -14.00 6.57
N ARG A 123 13.37 -14.24 5.44
CA ARG A 123 13.00 -13.66 4.15
C ARG A 123 11.57 -14.12 3.78
N GLY A 124 10.65 -13.16 3.65
CA GLY A 124 9.24 -13.42 3.30
C GLY A 124 8.23 -13.14 4.42
N SER A 125 8.67 -13.01 5.68
CA SER A 125 7.77 -12.75 6.81
C SER A 125 7.45 -11.26 7.03
N ARG A 126 7.81 -10.39 6.08
CA ARG A 126 7.77 -8.92 6.24
C ARG A 126 6.35 -8.36 6.32
N ASN A 127 5.39 -9.04 5.71
CA ASN A 127 3.99 -8.63 5.65
C ASN A 127 3.07 -9.64 6.36
N ASN A 128 3.56 -10.34 7.38
CA ASN A 128 2.71 -11.24 8.15
C ASN A 128 1.61 -10.40 8.85
N PRO A 129 0.32 -10.67 8.60
CA PRO A 129 -0.79 -9.89 9.14
C PRO A 129 -0.83 -9.86 10.67
N ALA A 130 -0.18 -10.80 11.36
CA ALA A 130 0.01 -10.76 12.82
C ALA A 130 0.83 -9.54 13.31
N PHE A 131 1.50 -8.83 12.41
CA PHE A 131 2.32 -7.64 12.70
C PHE A 131 1.90 -6.40 11.89
N VAL A 132 0.72 -6.45 11.26
CA VAL A 132 0.13 -5.32 10.53
C VAL A 132 -1.04 -4.82 11.35
N HIS A 133 -0.89 -3.64 11.94
CA HIS A 133 -1.97 -2.98 12.66
C HIS A 133 -2.65 -1.95 11.74
N GLU A 134 -3.97 -1.87 11.82
CA GLU A 134 -4.76 -0.86 11.13
C GLU A 134 -4.61 0.47 11.88
N SER A 135 -4.09 1.51 11.21
CA SER A 135 -3.93 2.84 11.81
C SER A 135 -5.21 3.67 11.62
N VAL A 136 -5.83 4.12 12.71
CA VAL A 136 -6.99 5.03 12.67
C VAL A 136 -6.61 6.48 12.31
N ARG A 137 -7.59 7.28 11.88
CA ARG A 137 -7.36 8.70 11.53
C ARG A 137 -7.15 9.54 12.78
N PHE A 138 -6.07 10.33 12.79
CA PHE A 138 -5.81 11.37 13.78
C PHE A 138 -6.85 12.49 13.67
N GLY A 139 -7.57 12.78 14.76
CA GLY A 139 -8.60 13.82 14.77
C GLY A 139 -9.43 13.89 16.06
N GLY A 140 -8.79 14.25 17.17
CA GLY A 140 -9.48 14.64 18.41
C GLY A 140 -8.46 15.28 19.35
N GLY A 141 -8.78 16.45 19.90
CA GLY A 141 -7.92 17.20 20.83
C GLY A 141 -7.76 16.56 22.20
N GLU A 142 -7.76 15.23 22.27
CA GLU A 142 -7.71 14.43 23.48
C GLU A 142 -6.28 13.89 23.64
N CYS A 143 -5.65 14.20 24.76
CA CYS A 143 -4.36 13.62 25.12
C CYS A 143 -4.60 12.27 25.78
N TRP A 144 -3.98 11.22 25.24
CA TRP A 144 -4.03 9.85 25.76
C TRP A 144 -2.74 9.58 26.52
N CYS A 145 -2.83 9.06 27.74
CA CYS A 145 -1.66 8.58 28.47
C CYS A 145 -1.89 7.16 28.99
N MET A 146 -0.87 6.32 28.80
CA MET A 146 -0.84 4.92 29.19
C MET A 146 0.51 4.69 29.87
N VAL A 147 0.49 4.05 31.04
CA VAL A 147 1.70 3.60 31.72
C VAL A 147 1.80 2.09 31.50
N ALA A 148 2.99 1.63 31.15
CA ALA A 148 3.27 0.22 30.95
C ALA A 148 4.30 -0.26 31.99
N SER A 149 4.06 -1.43 32.58
CA SER A 149 5.02 -2.10 33.44
C SER A 149 6.07 -2.85 32.60
N PRO A 150 7.37 -2.53 32.72
CA PRO A 150 8.43 -3.25 32.00
C PRO A 150 8.56 -4.72 32.42
N LEU A 151 8.12 -5.06 33.64
CA LEU A 151 8.30 -6.38 34.24
C LEU A 151 7.17 -7.36 33.91
N THR A 152 5.95 -6.86 33.74
CA THR A 152 4.75 -7.69 33.54
C THR A 152 4.11 -7.53 32.17
N GLY A 153 4.54 -6.54 31.37
CA GLY A 153 3.89 -6.20 30.11
C GLY A 153 2.45 -5.71 30.28
N ALA A 154 2.03 -5.44 31.52
CA ALA A 154 0.70 -4.92 31.82
C ALA A 154 0.62 -3.44 31.45
N HIS A 155 -0.46 -3.06 30.80
CA HIS A 155 -0.81 -1.69 30.47
C HIS A 155 -1.89 -1.20 31.42
N THR A 156 -1.79 0.05 31.87
CA THR A 156 -2.88 0.70 32.59
C THR A 156 -3.96 1.17 31.63
N ASP A 157 -5.19 1.30 32.12
CA ASP A 157 -6.29 1.92 31.38
C ASP A 157 -5.89 3.29 30.83
N ILE A 158 -6.38 3.60 29.63
CA ILE A 158 -6.02 4.85 28.97
C ILE A 158 -6.79 6.01 29.60
N TYR A 159 -6.08 7.05 30.02
CA TYR A 159 -6.68 8.25 30.58
C TYR A 159 -6.96 9.26 29.46
N ILE A 160 -8.22 9.67 29.33
CA ILE A 160 -8.70 10.69 28.39
C ILE A 160 -8.83 12.02 29.13
N ILE A 161 -8.06 13.01 28.72
CA ILE A 161 -8.11 14.37 29.29
C ILE A 161 -9.06 15.20 28.43
N ARG A 162 -10.16 15.67 29.03
CA ARG A 162 -11.17 16.50 28.35
C ARG A 162 -11.07 17.96 28.80
N ASP A 163 -11.26 18.85 27.82
CA ASP A 163 -11.64 20.27 27.94
C ASP A 163 -10.70 21.25 28.67
N GLU A 164 -9.57 20.81 29.24
CA GLU A 164 -8.57 21.71 29.86
C GLU A 164 -7.11 21.37 29.51
N PRO A 165 -6.21 22.37 29.41
CA PRO A 165 -4.81 22.14 29.13
C PRO A 165 -4.12 21.38 30.27
N LEU A 166 -3.47 20.27 29.92
CA LEU A 166 -2.70 19.45 30.86
C LEU A 166 -1.47 20.22 31.36
N THR A 167 -1.59 20.83 32.53
CA THR A 167 -0.46 21.47 33.23
C THR A 167 0.39 20.41 33.93
N ALA A 168 1.70 20.66 34.10
CA ALA A 168 2.64 19.74 34.75
C ALA A 168 2.17 19.24 36.13
N SER A 169 1.57 20.12 36.94
CA SER A 169 1.01 19.76 38.24
C SER A 169 -0.16 18.78 38.13
N ARG A 170 -1.08 19.01 37.19
CA ARG A 170 -2.22 18.12 36.95
C ARG A 170 -1.74 16.76 36.43
N PHE A 171 -0.80 16.75 35.50
CA PHE A 171 -0.18 15.50 35.02
C PHE A 171 0.45 14.69 36.16
N ARG A 172 1.15 15.35 37.08
CA ARG A 172 1.75 14.69 38.25
C ARG A 172 0.69 14.09 39.18
N TYR A 173 -0.34 14.85 39.54
CA TYR A 173 -1.26 14.48 40.62
C TYR A 173 -2.50 13.72 40.16
N GLU A 174 -3.02 14.02 38.97
CA GLU A 174 -4.26 13.43 38.46
C GLU A 174 -3.99 12.19 37.60
N ILE A 175 -2.81 12.09 36.98
CA ILE A 175 -2.48 11.00 36.06
C ILE A 175 -1.39 10.12 36.65
N LEU A 176 -0.20 10.65 36.87
CA LEU A 176 0.93 9.80 37.23
C LEU A 176 0.83 9.26 38.66
N ARG A 177 0.39 10.07 39.65
CA ARG A 177 0.35 9.63 41.05
C ARG A 177 -0.62 8.45 41.29
N PRO A 178 -1.89 8.46 40.81
CA PRO A 178 -2.80 7.33 40.97
C PRO A 178 -2.29 6.06 40.30
N ILE A 179 -1.55 6.20 39.19
CA ILE A 179 -1.00 5.07 38.46
C ILE A 179 0.25 4.50 39.15
N VAL A 180 1.19 5.35 39.55
CA VAL A 180 2.53 4.95 39.99
C VAL A 180 2.55 4.53 41.46
N VAL A 181 1.77 5.19 42.32
CA VAL A 181 1.77 4.93 43.78
C VAL A 181 1.35 3.49 44.14
N PRO A 182 0.35 2.86 43.52
CA PRO A 182 0.00 1.46 43.78
C PRO A 182 1.15 0.47 43.51
N TYR A 183 2.06 0.78 42.58
CA TYR A 183 3.20 -0.07 42.24
C TYR A 183 4.47 0.27 43.04
N ALA A 184 4.47 1.35 43.81
CA ALA A 184 5.61 1.72 44.67
C ALA A 184 5.95 0.60 45.67
N ALA A 185 4.93 -0.06 46.22
CA ALA A 185 5.11 -1.18 47.15
C ALA A 185 5.85 -2.39 46.54
N ALA A 186 5.80 -2.57 45.21
CA ALA A 186 6.51 -3.64 44.51
C ALA A 186 7.98 -3.30 44.20
N ILE A 187 8.34 -2.01 44.21
CA ILE A 187 9.69 -1.51 43.92
C ILE A 187 10.52 -1.37 45.22
N GLY A 188 9.87 -1.35 46.38
CA GLY A 188 10.49 -1.29 47.72
C GLY A 188 10.38 0.09 48.37
N ASP A 189 10.71 0.17 49.66
CA ASP A 189 10.56 1.38 50.49
C ASP A 189 11.39 2.59 50.01
N ASP A 190 12.36 2.36 49.11
CA ASP A 190 13.20 3.39 48.49
C ASP A 190 12.54 4.05 47.25
N PHE A 191 11.31 3.68 46.88
CA PHE A 191 10.65 4.25 45.71
C PHE A 191 10.38 5.76 45.89
N ARG A 192 11.15 6.57 45.16
CA ARG A 192 10.89 8.01 44.99
C ARG A 192 10.32 8.24 43.60
N PHE A 193 9.17 8.89 43.54
CA PHE A 193 8.46 9.15 42.28
C PHE A 193 9.30 9.85 41.21
N GLU A 194 10.27 10.69 41.61
CA GLU A 194 11.15 11.42 40.68
C GLU A 194 12.37 10.58 40.21
N GLU A 195 12.74 9.52 40.94
CA GLU A 195 13.95 8.71 40.69
C GLU A 195 13.63 7.29 40.20
N GLY A 196 12.44 6.75 40.55
CA GLY A 196 12.01 5.39 40.20
C GLY A 196 11.37 5.26 38.82
N ILE A 197 11.17 6.37 38.09
CA ILE A 197 10.64 6.36 36.72
C ILE A 197 11.81 6.42 35.73
N VAL A 198 12.09 5.29 35.07
CA VAL A 198 13.06 5.27 33.97
C VAL A 198 12.46 6.01 32.77
N ARG A 199 13.02 7.18 32.44
CA ARG A 199 12.65 7.90 31.23
C ARG A 199 13.19 7.15 30.01
N MET A 200 12.29 6.69 29.15
CA MET A 200 12.69 6.20 27.83
C MET A 200 13.06 7.40 26.95
N GLU A 201 14.29 7.43 26.44
CA GLU A 201 14.76 8.45 25.51
C GLU A 201 14.08 8.30 24.15
N TRP A 202 12.89 8.88 24.00
CA TRP A 202 12.10 8.83 22.78
C TRP A 202 12.60 9.83 21.73
N PRO A 203 12.90 9.42 20.49
CA PRO A 203 13.38 10.35 19.48
C PRO A 203 12.28 11.35 19.08
N ALA A 204 12.61 12.64 19.11
CA ALA A 204 11.70 13.73 18.74
C ALA A 204 11.09 13.54 17.33
N CYS A 205 9.85 14.02 17.15
CA CYS A 205 9.10 13.92 15.89
C CYS A 205 8.92 12.48 15.39
N SER A 206 8.66 11.54 16.30
CA SER A 206 8.46 10.12 15.96
C SER A 206 7.10 9.57 16.37
N PRO A 207 5.98 10.14 15.88
CA PRO A 207 4.64 9.63 16.20
C PRO A 207 4.44 8.21 15.65
N ASP A 208 5.00 7.89 14.49
CA ASP A 208 4.90 6.57 13.86
C ASP A 208 5.60 5.46 14.65
N MET A 209 6.49 5.82 15.58
CA MET A 209 7.15 4.85 16.44
C MET A 209 6.31 4.59 17.69
N ASN A 210 5.42 5.50 18.10
CA ASN A 210 4.76 5.49 19.40
C ASN A 210 3.79 4.32 19.47
N PRO A 211 3.97 3.36 20.40
CA PRO A 211 3.07 2.21 20.49
C PRO A 211 1.62 2.61 20.79
N ILE A 212 1.37 3.80 21.36
CA ILE A 212 0.02 4.30 21.69
C ILE A 212 -0.73 4.79 20.44
N GLU A 213 -0.04 5.22 19.38
CA GLU A 213 -0.67 5.79 18.17
C GLU A 213 -1.25 4.73 17.23
N HIS A 214 -1.03 3.44 17.53
CA HIS A 214 -1.46 2.31 16.71
C HIS A 214 -2.33 1.30 17.49
N VAL A 215 -2.92 1.73 18.62
CA VAL A 215 -3.90 0.96 19.42
C VAL A 215 -5.31 1.19 18.91
#